data_AF-N9EEC4-F1
#
_entry.id   AF-N9EEC4-F1
#
_cell.length_a   1.000
_cell.length_b   1.000
_cell.length_c   1.000
_cell.angle_alpha   90.00
_cell.angle_beta   90.00
_cell.angle_gamma   90.00
#
_symmetry.space_group_name_H-M   'P 1'
#
loop_
_entity.id
_entity.type
_entity.pdbx_description
1 polymer ?
#
loop_
_entity_poly.entity_id
_entity_poly.type
_entity_poly.pdbx_seq_one_letter_code
_entity_poly.pdbx_strand_id
1 'polypeptide(L)'
;MKPFSIAKSILNNVLDLRPHPNRPMHSNPRTEAFTFGDAIPITDGHDLSNYMECWFNGRWYEPQANLHGLSKTVKGTPYLSSAINFKKNYLSNLFIPHPHLSKKDFDQIALDILWSGNFYLEDIRSRLNNRIQLKAALSKYTRVGDLPGQFFYLSNDHNGYVEHEFMNDRVFHVRETDIDQEIYGVPEYLSALQSAWLNDSATLFRRKYYNNGSHTGFILYVNDPASNPNDITALRTALKESKGPGNFRNLFYYSPNGKKDGIQVIPTSEIAAKDDFVSIKGTSRDDMLASMRVYPQLLGIIPSNAGGFGDIKSASEAYNFNEGGPLKAKMLQLNELVGDEVIKFKEFELITTK
;
A
#
# COMPACT_ATOMS: atom_id res chain seq x y z
N MET A 1 77.68 16.67 -14.08
CA MET A 1 76.86 17.41 -15.08
C MET A 1 77.04 16.77 -16.45
N LYS A 2 75.98 16.19 -17.03
CA LYS A 2 75.96 15.80 -18.45
C LYS A 2 74.99 16.77 -19.17
N PRO A 3 75.49 17.83 -19.83
CA PRO A 3 74.66 18.93 -20.35
C PRO A 3 73.71 18.51 -21.49
N PHE A 4 73.89 17.31 -22.05
CA PHE A 4 73.05 16.78 -23.14
C PHE A 4 71.70 16.19 -22.71
N SER A 5 71.51 15.88 -21.42
CA SER A 5 70.24 15.32 -20.92
C SER A 5 69.16 16.39 -20.71
N ILE A 6 69.55 17.62 -20.42
CA ILE A 6 68.63 18.74 -20.16
C ILE A 6 68.12 19.33 -21.48
N ALA A 7 68.96 19.38 -22.53
CA ALA A 7 68.56 19.87 -23.85
C ALA A 7 67.50 18.98 -24.54
N LYS A 8 67.52 17.66 -24.30
CA LYS A 8 66.53 16.72 -24.88
C LYS A 8 65.16 16.79 -24.20
N SER A 9 65.14 17.12 -22.91
CA SER A 9 63.91 17.35 -22.13
C SER A 9 63.22 18.66 -22.52
N ILE A 10 64.00 19.72 -22.78
CA ILE A 10 63.45 21.03 -23.17
C ILE A 10 62.94 21.00 -24.62
N LEU A 11 63.60 20.28 -25.53
CA LEU A 11 63.13 20.17 -26.93
C LEU A 11 61.81 19.37 -27.04
N ASN A 12 61.63 18.34 -26.21
CA ASN A 12 60.39 17.55 -26.19
C ASN A 12 59.21 18.34 -25.60
N ASN A 13 59.45 19.14 -24.56
CA ASN A 13 58.40 19.96 -23.93
C ASN A 13 57.96 21.17 -24.78
N VAL A 14 58.78 21.64 -25.72
CA VAL A 14 58.44 22.75 -26.64
C VAL A 14 57.68 22.24 -27.88
N LEU A 15 57.76 20.95 -28.21
CA LEU A 15 56.99 20.33 -29.30
C LEU A 15 55.51 20.06 -28.93
N ASP A 16 55.19 19.96 -27.63
CA ASP A 16 53.83 19.76 -27.09
C ASP A 16 52.99 21.04 -26.96
N LEU A 17 53.58 22.23 -27.22
CA LEU A 17 52.89 23.52 -27.12
C LEU A 17 52.37 24.06 -28.46
N ARG A 18 52.29 23.22 -29.50
CA ARG A 18 51.64 23.60 -30.76
C ARG A 18 50.13 23.41 -30.64
N PRO A 19 49.30 24.40 -31.01
CA PRO A 19 47.85 24.21 -31.05
C PRO A 19 47.52 23.11 -32.06
N HIS A 20 47.00 21.98 -31.58
CA HIS A 20 46.51 20.92 -32.45
C HIS A 20 45.29 21.42 -33.24
N PRO A 21 45.21 21.17 -34.56
CA PRO A 21 44.03 21.50 -35.34
C PRO A 21 42.85 20.65 -34.85
N ASN A 22 41.75 21.32 -34.51
CA ASN A 22 40.42 20.82 -34.17
C ASN A 22 40.26 19.28 -34.21
N ARG A 23 40.36 18.63 -33.05
CA ARG A 23 39.80 17.28 -32.87
C ARG A 23 38.27 17.40 -33.04
N PRO A 24 37.63 16.65 -33.95
CA PRO A 24 36.18 16.60 -34.00
C PRO A 24 35.69 16.03 -32.68
N MET A 25 34.86 16.80 -31.99
CA MET A 25 34.18 16.40 -30.76
C MET A 25 33.26 15.21 -31.11
N HIS A 26 33.76 13.97 -31.00
CA HIS A 26 32.89 12.81 -30.94
C HIS A 26 32.14 12.90 -29.61
N SER A 27 30.96 13.49 -29.62
CA SER A 27 30.00 13.30 -28.55
C SER A 27 29.66 11.80 -28.52
N ASN A 28 30.31 11.04 -27.65
CA ASN A 28 29.82 9.71 -27.31
C ASN A 28 28.34 9.88 -26.90
N PRO A 29 27.39 9.21 -27.57
CA PRO A 29 26.01 9.23 -27.10
C PRO A 29 26.02 8.68 -25.67
N ARG A 30 25.71 9.52 -24.69
CA ARG A 30 25.47 9.06 -23.32
C ARG A 30 24.19 8.24 -23.34
N THR A 31 24.33 6.92 -23.36
CA THR A 31 23.23 6.00 -23.07
C THR A 31 22.97 6.07 -21.56
N GLU A 32 21.96 6.83 -21.15
CA GLU A 32 21.42 6.77 -19.80
C GLU A 32 20.50 5.55 -19.71
N ALA A 33 21.01 4.44 -19.16
CA ALA A 33 20.20 3.30 -18.78
C ALA A 33 19.62 3.56 -17.39
N PHE A 34 18.30 3.63 -17.29
CA PHE A 34 17.61 3.66 -16.00
C PHE A 34 17.54 2.23 -15.46
N THR A 35 18.31 1.93 -14.42
CA THR A 35 18.14 0.69 -13.65
C THR A 35 16.91 0.85 -12.77
N PHE A 36 15.92 -0.03 -12.92
CA PHE A 36 14.86 -0.14 -11.93
C PHE A 36 15.47 -0.78 -10.67
N GLY A 37 15.19 -0.22 -9.49
CA GLY A 37 15.63 -0.84 -8.23
C GLY A 37 15.09 -2.27 -8.15
N ASP A 38 15.92 -3.19 -7.66
CA ASP A 38 15.53 -4.59 -7.49
C ASP A 38 14.35 -4.70 -6.51
N ALA A 39 13.47 -5.69 -6.74
CA ALA A 39 12.41 -5.99 -5.79
C ALA A 39 13.06 -6.52 -4.51
N ILE A 40 12.91 -5.77 -3.41
CA ILE A 40 13.46 -6.14 -2.10
C ILE A 40 12.49 -7.13 -1.45
N PRO A 41 12.87 -8.39 -1.21
CA PRO A 41 12.04 -9.33 -0.46
C PRO A 41 11.78 -8.81 0.96
N ILE A 42 10.60 -9.10 1.52
CA ILE A 42 10.29 -8.76 2.93
C ILE A 42 11.29 -9.44 3.89
N THR A 43 11.84 -10.59 3.51
CA THR A 43 12.87 -11.32 4.26
C THR A 43 14.28 -10.76 4.11
N ASP A 44 14.47 -9.68 3.35
CA ASP A 44 15.80 -9.11 3.17
C ASP A 44 16.22 -8.40 4.47
N GLY A 45 17.18 -9.00 5.17
CA GLY A 45 17.62 -8.62 6.53
C GLY A 45 18.39 -7.31 6.60
N HIS A 46 18.26 -6.45 5.60
CA HIS A 46 18.90 -5.14 5.53
C HIS A 46 17.99 -3.99 6.02
N ASP A 47 16.71 -4.25 6.28
CA ASP A 47 15.83 -3.26 6.91
C ASP A 47 15.96 -3.33 8.44
N LEU A 48 16.54 -2.28 9.04
CA LEU A 48 16.69 -2.16 10.50
C LEU A 48 15.35 -2.25 11.22
N SER A 49 14.25 -1.87 10.56
CA SER A 49 12.90 -1.94 11.13
C SER A 49 12.40 -3.38 11.33
N ASN A 50 12.95 -4.37 10.60
CA ASN A 50 12.64 -5.79 10.79
C ASN A 50 13.25 -6.37 12.08
N TYR A 51 14.18 -5.66 12.73
CA TYR A 51 14.82 -6.10 13.98
C TYR A 51 14.29 -5.39 15.24
N MET A 52 13.39 -4.43 15.07
CA MET A 52 12.90 -3.62 16.18
C MET A 52 11.47 -4.02 16.51
N GLU A 53 11.28 -4.47 17.75
CA GLU A 53 9.97 -4.49 18.40
C GLU A 53 9.35 -3.08 18.39
N CYS A 54 8.10 -2.94 18.84
CA CYS A 54 7.45 -1.62 18.94
C CYS A 54 8.38 -0.61 19.65
N TRP A 55 8.77 0.44 18.93
CA TRP A 55 9.77 1.38 19.42
C TRP A 55 9.15 2.37 20.41
N PHE A 56 9.76 2.48 21.59
CA PHE A 56 9.38 3.50 22.56
C PHE A 56 10.02 4.84 22.23
N ASN A 57 9.20 5.87 21.99
CA ASN A 57 9.68 7.20 21.60
C ASN A 57 9.96 8.15 22.78
N GLY A 58 9.88 7.64 24.02
CA GLY A 58 9.99 8.45 25.25
C GLY A 58 8.64 8.83 25.86
N ARG A 59 7.52 8.68 25.12
CA ARG A 59 6.16 8.93 25.61
C ARG A 59 5.22 7.74 25.40
N TRP A 60 5.29 7.12 24.24
CA TRP A 60 4.47 5.96 23.87
C TRP A 60 5.23 5.02 22.94
N TYR A 61 4.70 3.82 22.80
CA TYR A 61 5.19 2.85 21.82
C TYR A 61 4.60 3.16 20.45
N GLU A 62 5.45 3.23 19.42
CA GLU A 62 4.98 3.32 18.03
C GLU A 62 4.57 1.92 17.52
N PRO A 63 3.41 1.80 16.85
CA PRO A 63 2.99 0.55 16.24
C PRO A 63 4.00 0.09 15.19
N GLN A 64 4.32 -1.21 15.19
CA GLN A 64 5.20 -1.83 14.18
C GLN A 64 4.66 -1.62 12.75
N ALA A 65 3.35 -1.81 12.56
CA ALA A 65 2.71 -1.56 11.28
C ALA A 65 2.31 -0.08 11.12
N ASN A 66 2.62 0.52 9.96
CA ASN A 66 2.21 1.88 9.65
C ASN A 66 0.68 1.97 9.49
N LEU A 67 -0.01 2.39 10.55
CA LEU A 67 -1.48 2.51 10.59
C LEU A 67 -2.04 3.46 9.52
N HIS A 68 -1.29 4.50 9.14
CA HIS A 68 -1.72 5.38 8.05
C HIS A 68 -1.68 4.64 6.70
N GLY A 69 -0.60 3.90 6.44
CA GLY A 69 -0.44 3.05 5.26
C GLY A 69 -1.51 1.97 5.17
N LEU A 70 -1.80 1.28 6.28
CA LEU A 70 -2.88 0.30 6.36
C LEU A 70 -4.25 0.93 6.04
N SER A 71 -4.56 2.09 6.63
CA SER A 71 -5.84 2.77 6.40
C SER A 71 -6.05 3.19 4.93
N LYS A 72 -4.96 3.46 4.19
CA LYS A 72 -4.99 3.72 2.75
C LYS A 72 -5.15 2.42 1.96
N THR A 73 -4.40 1.39 2.32
CA THR A 73 -4.40 0.09 1.64
C THR A 73 -5.77 -0.56 1.65
N VAL A 74 -6.45 -0.52 2.79
CA VAL A 74 -7.83 -1.02 2.95
C VAL A 74 -8.77 -0.40 1.93
N LYS A 75 -8.56 0.87 1.56
CA LYS A 75 -9.37 1.61 0.58
C LYS A 75 -8.86 1.47 -0.86
N GLY A 76 -7.68 0.88 -1.05
CA GLY A 76 -7.02 0.76 -2.36
C GLY A 76 -7.65 -0.31 -3.24
N THR A 77 -8.14 -1.41 -2.65
CA THR A 77 -8.76 -2.50 -3.43
C THR A 77 -10.21 -2.75 -3.03
N PRO A 78 -11.10 -3.05 -4.00
CA PRO A 78 -12.50 -3.36 -3.71
C PRO A 78 -12.64 -4.68 -2.94
N TYR A 79 -11.74 -5.63 -3.14
CA TYR A 79 -11.82 -6.95 -2.50
C TYR A 79 -11.49 -6.89 -1.00
N LEU A 80 -10.41 -6.18 -0.63
CA LEU A 80 -10.04 -6.02 0.78
C LEU A 80 -11.06 -5.16 1.53
N SER A 81 -11.45 -4.02 0.96
CA SER A 81 -12.51 -3.16 1.55
C SER A 81 -13.84 -3.89 1.68
N SER A 82 -14.24 -4.66 0.67
CA SER A 82 -15.50 -5.43 0.72
C SER A 82 -15.44 -6.52 1.79
N ALA A 83 -14.33 -7.27 1.88
CA ALA A 83 -14.15 -8.30 2.92
C ALA A 83 -14.22 -7.72 4.33
N ILE A 84 -13.51 -6.63 4.61
CA ILE A 84 -13.53 -5.95 5.92
C ILE A 84 -14.94 -5.44 6.23
N ASN A 85 -15.60 -4.78 5.29
CA ASN A 85 -16.96 -4.28 5.50
C ASN A 85 -17.97 -5.41 5.69
N PHE A 86 -17.83 -6.53 4.98
CA PHE A 86 -18.65 -7.72 5.15
C PHE A 86 -18.51 -8.26 6.58
N LYS A 87 -17.28 -8.49 7.06
CA LYS A 87 -17.03 -8.99 8.42
C LYS A 87 -17.61 -8.03 9.48
N LYS A 88 -17.39 -6.73 9.32
CA LYS A 88 -17.95 -5.68 10.21
C LYS A 88 -19.49 -5.69 10.21
N ASN A 89 -20.11 -5.71 9.03
CA ASN A 89 -21.58 -5.73 8.91
C ASN A 89 -22.17 -7.02 9.49
N TYR A 90 -21.50 -8.14 9.30
CA TYR A 90 -21.86 -9.42 9.88
C TYR A 90 -21.88 -9.35 11.42
N LEU A 91 -20.84 -8.78 12.04
CA LEU A 91 -20.80 -8.55 13.49
C LEU A 91 -21.89 -7.58 13.96
N SER A 92 -22.03 -6.45 13.27
CA SER A 92 -23.02 -5.41 13.56
C SER A 92 -24.46 -5.90 13.51
N ASN A 93 -24.74 -6.86 12.63
CA ASN A 93 -26.06 -7.48 12.50
C ASN A 93 -26.39 -8.37 13.72
N LEU A 94 -25.38 -9.09 14.22
CA LEU A 94 -25.54 -9.99 15.37
C LEU A 94 -25.46 -9.26 16.71
N PHE A 95 -24.87 -8.08 16.77
CA PHE A 95 -24.73 -7.31 18.01
C PHE A 95 -26.07 -6.90 18.61
N ILE A 96 -26.19 -7.06 19.93
CA ILE A 96 -27.31 -6.58 20.74
C ILE A 96 -26.85 -5.29 21.45
N PRO A 97 -27.47 -4.13 21.16
CA PRO A 97 -27.10 -2.86 21.77
C PRO A 97 -27.17 -2.89 23.30
N HIS A 98 -26.16 -2.28 23.95
CA HIS A 98 -26.08 -2.15 25.40
C HIS A 98 -26.32 -0.68 25.82
N PRO A 99 -26.90 -0.40 27.01
CA PRO A 99 -27.15 0.98 27.45
C PRO A 99 -25.91 1.88 27.43
N HIS A 100 -24.73 1.32 27.69
CA HIS A 100 -23.46 2.07 27.70
C HIS A 100 -22.67 1.97 26.39
N LEU A 101 -22.96 1.01 25.50
CA LEU A 101 -22.24 0.83 24.24
C LEU A 101 -23.19 0.96 23.06
N SER A 102 -23.07 2.09 22.35
CA SER A 102 -23.90 2.35 21.19
C SER A 102 -23.55 1.43 20.03
N LYS A 103 -24.52 1.16 19.14
CA LYS A 103 -24.26 0.39 17.92
C LYS A 103 -23.20 1.05 17.03
N LYS A 104 -23.13 2.39 17.00
CA LYS A 104 -22.13 3.13 16.25
C LYS A 104 -20.72 2.91 16.81
N ASP A 105 -20.57 2.95 18.13
CA ASP A 105 -19.29 2.68 18.79
C ASP A 105 -18.88 1.22 18.59
N PHE A 106 -19.84 0.28 18.67
CA PHE A 106 -19.61 -1.13 18.33
C PHE A 106 -19.12 -1.31 16.89
N ASP A 107 -19.78 -0.67 15.92
CA ASP A 107 -19.38 -0.73 14.50
C ASP A 107 -17.96 -0.21 14.29
N GLN A 108 -17.55 0.80 15.06
CA GLN A 108 -16.20 1.36 14.99
C GLN A 108 -15.16 0.39 15.55
N ILE A 109 -15.38 -0.22 16.72
CA ILE A 109 -14.43 -1.20 17.28
C ILE A 109 -14.37 -2.48 16.44
N ALA A 110 -15.50 -2.91 15.88
CA ALA A 110 -15.56 -4.05 14.96
C ALA A 110 -14.79 -3.76 13.65
N LEU A 111 -14.83 -2.52 13.15
CA LEU A 111 -14.01 -2.12 12.01
C LEU A 111 -12.53 -2.10 12.40
N ASP A 112 -12.21 -1.47 13.53
CA ASP A 112 -10.84 -1.22 13.97
C ASP A 112 -10.02 -2.49 14.18
N ILE A 113 -10.61 -3.51 14.81
CA ILE A 113 -9.94 -4.81 14.99
C ILE A 113 -9.61 -5.46 13.64
N LEU A 114 -10.52 -5.35 12.66
CA LEU A 114 -10.36 -5.98 11.36
C LEU A 114 -9.28 -5.33 10.49
N TRP A 115 -9.19 -3.99 10.50
CA TRP A 115 -8.24 -3.30 9.64
C TRP A 115 -6.89 -3.06 10.30
N SER A 116 -6.84 -2.88 11.61
CA SER A 116 -5.60 -2.52 12.33
C SER A 116 -5.10 -3.59 13.29
N GLY A 117 -5.89 -4.63 13.56
CA GLY A 117 -5.57 -5.61 14.60
C GLY A 117 -5.72 -5.07 16.02
N ASN A 118 -6.31 -3.88 16.19
CA ASN A 118 -6.47 -3.22 17.48
C ASN A 118 -7.83 -2.56 17.57
N PHE A 119 -8.43 -2.51 18.75
CA PHE A 119 -9.49 -1.55 19.04
C PHE A 119 -9.37 -0.99 20.45
N TYR A 120 -9.87 0.24 20.62
CA TYR A 120 -9.82 0.96 21.88
C TYR A 120 -11.20 1.50 22.26
N LEU A 121 -11.51 1.41 23.54
CA LEU A 121 -12.79 1.84 24.08
C LEU A 121 -12.58 2.64 25.37
N GLU A 122 -12.96 3.91 25.35
CA GLU A 122 -12.87 4.84 26.49
C GLU A 122 -14.10 4.68 27.41
N ASP A 123 -13.86 4.44 28.70
CA ASP A 123 -14.84 4.41 29.79
C ASP A 123 -15.08 5.82 30.32
N ILE A 124 -16.04 6.50 29.71
CA ILE A 124 -16.45 7.84 30.13
C ILE A 124 -17.29 7.73 31.39
N ARG A 125 -16.78 8.30 32.49
CA ARG A 125 -17.42 8.25 33.80
C ARG A 125 -17.87 9.61 34.30
N SER A 126 -18.90 9.60 35.13
CA SER A 126 -19.37 10.80 35.84
C SER A 126 -18.40 11.21 36.95
N ARG A 127 -18.60 12.41 37.52
CA ARG A 127 -17.83 12.86 38.70
C ARG A 127 -17.99 11.94 39.91
N LEU A 128 -19.07 11.16 39.98
CA LEU A 128 -19.33 10.15 41.02
C LEU A 128 -18.80 8.77 40.64
N ASN A 129 -18.00 8.66 39.57
CA ASN A 129 -17.38 7.44 39.07
C ASN A 129 -18.35 6.39 38.50
N ASN A 130 -19.59 6.77 38.20
CA ASN A 130 -20.55 5.91 37.47
C ASN A 130 -20.24 5.93 35.97
N ARG A 131 -20.28 4.77 35.30
CA ARG A 131 -20.13 4.67 33.85
C ARG A 131 -21.28 5.37 33.14
N ILE A 132 -20.95 6.30 32.26
CA ILE A 132 -21.92 7.00 31.40
C ILE A 132 -21.96 6.31 30.04
N GLN A 133 -20.79 6.17 29.41
CA GLN A 133 -20.68 5.67 28.05
C GLN A 133 -19.33 4.99 27.83
N LEU A 134 -19.37 3.93 27.01
CA LEU A 134 -18.21 3.34 26.38
C LEU A 134 -18.09 3.89 24.96
N LYS A 135 -17.04 4.68 24.72
CA LYS A 135 -16.86 5.41 23.46
C LYS A 135 -15.68 4.86 22.68
N ALA A 136 -15.87 4.57 21.40
CA ALA A 136 -14.78 4.07 20.57
C ALA A 136 -13.71 5.16 20.36
N ALA A 137 -12.46 4.85 20.68
CA ALA A 137 -11.30 5.67 20.33
C ALA A 137 -10.67 5.10 19.05
N LEU A 138 -10.47 5.97 18.05
CA LEU A 138 -10.00 5.54 16.73
C LEU A 138 -8.58 4.95 16.81
N SER A 139 -8.46 3.68 16.44
CA SER A 139 -7.20 2.91 16.57
C SER A 139 -6.04 3.48 15.76
N LYS A 140 -6.35 4.19 14.67
CA LYS A 140 -5.36 4.92 13.87
C LYS A 140 -4.56 5.94 14.70
N TYR A 141 -5.22 6.56 15.67
CA TYR A 141 -4.74 7.73 16.39
C TYR A 141 -4.39 7.41 17.85
N THR A 142 -4.86 6.29 18.40
CA THR A 142 -4.53 5.88 19.76
C THR A 142 -3.11 5.28 19.83
N ARG A 143 -2.40 5.53 20.94
CA ARG A 143 -1.09 4.97 21.26
C ARG A 143 -1.05 4.46 22.70
N VAL A 144 -0.28 3.40 22.93
CA VAL A 144 -0.04 2.78 24.25
C VAL A 144 1.17 3.47 24.90
N GLY A 145 0.99 3.96 26.12
CA GLY A 145 2.04 4.57 26.93
C GLY A 145 3.00 3.55 27.54
N ASP A 146 3.93 4.04 28.37
CA ASP A 146 4.88 3.19 29.11
C ASP A 146 4.21 2.50 30.31
N LEU A 147 3.35 3.24 31.00
CA LEU A 147 2.67 2.73 32.19
C LEU A 147 1.44 1.89 31.82
N PRO A 148 1.15 0.81 32.56
CA PRO A 148 -0.10 0.06 32.40
C PRO A 148 -1.32 0.99 32.52
N GLY A 149 -2.24 0.88 31.55
CA GLY A 149 -3.45 1.70 31.52
C GLY A 149 -3.28 3.11 30.95
N GLN A 150 -2.07 3.48 30.53
CA GLN A 150 -1.77 4.78 29.94
C GLN A 150 -1.95 4.74 28.41
N PHE A 151 -2.73 5.67 27.88
CA PHE A 151 -2.97 5.78 26.44
C PHE A 151 -2.95 7.24 26.00
N PHE A 152 -2.56 7.46 24.75
CA PHE A 152 -2.55 8.77 24.11
C PHE A 152 -3.42 8.77 22.86
N TYR A 153 -4.02 9.90 22.54
CA TYR A 153 -4.76 10.15 21.31
C TYR A 153 -4.10 11.24 20.52
N LEU A 154 -3.64 10.90 19.33
CA LEU A 154 -2.91 11.78 18.44
C LEU A 154 -3.88 12.36 17.41
N SER A 155 -4.21 13.64 17.53
CA SER A 155 -5.14 14.30 16.60
C SER A 155 -4.55 15.55 16.00
N ASN A 156 -5.10 15.97 14.86
CA ASN A 156 -4.84 17.28 14.29
C ASN A 156 -6.07 18.14 14.56
N ASP A 157 -5.87 19.23 15.28
CA ASP A 157 -6.87 20.27 15.48
C ASP A 157 -6.59 21.47 14.56
N HIS A 158 -7.47 22.47 14.58
CA HIS A 158 -7.28 23.72 13.83
C HIS A 158 -6.00 24.48 14.22
N ASN A 159 -5.44 24.20 15.40
CA ASN A 159 -4.18 24.79 15.90
C ASN A 159 -2.94 23.92 15.63
N GLY A 160 -3.08 22.78 14.95
CA GLY A 160 -1.98 21.86 14.64
C GLY A 160 -2.10 20.52 15.33
N TYR A 161 -0.97 19.84 15.48
CA TYR A 161 -0.90 18.52 16.10
C TYR A 161 -1.13 18.61 17.61
N VAL A 162 -2.04 17.80 18.13
CA VAL A 162 -2.42 17.75 19.54
C VAL A 162 -2.30 16.32 20.06
N GLU A 163 -1.58 16.18 21.16
CA GLU A 163 -1.45 14.95 21.93
C GLU A 163 -2.37 15.05 23.15
N HIS A 164 -3.36 14.16 23.23
CA HIS A 164 -4.25 14.06 24.38
C HIS A 164 -3.98 12.76 25.13
N GLU A 165 -3.51 12.86 26.36
CA GLU A 165 -3.39 11.70 27.25
C GLU A 165 -4.77 11.37 27.82
N PHE A 166 -5.21 10.12 27.65
CA PHE A 166 -6.41 9.65 28.31
C PHE A 166 -6.15 9.54 29.81
N MET A 167 -7.21 9.70 30.60
CA MET A 167 -7.12 9.43 32.02
C MET A 167 -6.73 7.95 32.24
N ASN A 168 -5.79 7.71 33.16
CA ASN A 168 -5.26 6.37 33.39
C ASN A 168 -6.38 5.36 33.73
N ASP A 169 -6.24 4.14 33.22
CA ASP A 169 -7.19 3.04 33.43
C ASP A 169 -8.62 3.36 32.93
N ARG A 170 -8.76 4.29 31.98
CA ARG A 170 -10.04 4.60 31.33
C ARG A 170 -10.15 4.08 29.91
N VAL A 171 -9.11 3.48 29.35
CA VAL A 171 -9.18 2.92 27.99
C VAL A 171 -8.95 1.43 28.05
N PHE A 172 -9.87 0.69 27.47
CA PHE A 172 -9.72 -0.75 27.23
C PHE A 172 -9.11 -0.94 25.86
N HIS A 173 -8.09 -1.79 25.79
CA HIS A 173 -7.42 -2.17 24.55
C HIS A 173 -7.55 -3.67 24.36
N VAL A 174 -8.14 -4.05 23.23
CA VAL A 174 -8.14 -5.43 22.76
C VAL A 174 -7.34 -5.46 21.47
N ARG A 175 -6.43 -6.42 21.39
CA ARG A 175 -5.51 -6.58 20.26
C ARG A 175 -5.56 -7.99 19.70
N GLU A 176 -5.20 -8.08 18.43
CA GLU A 176 -4.79 -9.33 17.83
C GLU A 176 -3.49 -9.84 18.46
N THR A 177 -3.35 -11.16 18.50
CA THR A 177 -2.09 -11.79 18.88
C THR A 177 -1.07 -11.57 17.79
N ASP A 178 0.16 -11.27 18.19
CA ASP A 178 1.26 -11.02 17.29
C ASP A 178 2.48 -11.85 17.72
N ILE A 179 3.35 -12.16 16.75
CA ILE A 179 4.51 -13.02 16.96
C ILE A 179 5.70 -12.21 17.48
N ASP A 180 5.80 -10.94 17.08
CA ASP A 180 6.99 -10.13 17.31
C ASP A 180 6.89 -9.32 18.61
N GLN A 181 5.68 -9.05 19.12
CA GLN A 181 5.50 -8.20 20.31
C GLN A 181 4.14 -8.39 21.03
N GLU A 182 4.05 -7.82 22.25
CA GLU A 182 2.89 -7.95 23.13
C GLU A 182 2.05 -6.67 23.36
N ILE A 183 2.44 -5.56 22.72
CA ILE A 183 1.90 -4.22 22.94
C ILE A 183 0.71 -3.94 22.01
N TYR A 184 0.88 -4.14 20.70
CA TYR A 184 -0.15 -3.91 19.67
C TYR A 184 -0.54 -5.23 19.01
N GLY A 185 -1.66 -5.22 18.30
CA GLY A 185 -2.02 -6.27 17.37
C GLY A 185 -1.63 -5.90 15.95
N VAL A 186 -1.52 -6.91 15.09
CA VAL A 186 -1.26 -6.78 13.66
C VAL A 186 -2.40 -7.45 12.91
N PRO A 187 -2.93 -6.85 11.83
CA PRO A 187 -4.00 -7.47 11.08
C PRO A 187 -3.49 -8.67 10.27
N GLU A 188 -4.27 -9.75 10.21
CA GLU A 188 -3.89 -11.00 9.53
C GLU A 188 -3.62 -10.85 8.02
N TYR A 189 -4.24 -9.84 7.38
CA TYR A 189 -4.02 -9.57 5.96
C TYR A 189 -2.71 -8.84 5.66
N LEU A 190 -1.85 -8.59 6.66
CA LEU A 190 -0.54 -7.97 6.46
C LEU A 190 0.29 -8.72 5.41
N SER A 191 0.19 -10.06 5.40
CA SER A 191 0.85 -10.93 4.42
C SER A 191 0.41 -10.70 2.97
N ALA A 192 -0.81 -10.21 2.75
CA ALA A 192 -1.37 -9.94 1.43
C ALA A 192 -1.22 -8.47 0.98
N LEU A 193 -0.46 -7.64 1.71
CA LEU A 193 -0.27 -6.23 1.34
C LEU A 193 0.37 -6.07 -0.03
N GLN A 194 1.37 -6.89 -0.36
CA GLN A 194 2.02 -6.83 -1.67
C GLN A 194 1.05 -7.18 -2.80
N SER A 195 0.21 -8.21 -2.60
CA SER A 195 -0.86 -8.55 -3.54
C SER A 195 -1.87 -7.41 -3.67
N ALA A 196 -2.27 -6.77 -2.56
CA ALA A 196 -3.18 -5.63 -2.60
C ALA A 196 -2.59 -4.43 -3.36
N TRP A 197 -1.33 -4.08 -3.13
CA TRP A 197 -0.66 -2.96 -3.83
C TRP A 197 -0.40 -3.26 -5.30
N LEU A 198 -0.07 -4.51 -5.65
CA LEU A 198 0.04 -4.95 -7.03
C LEU A 198 -1.32 -4.86 -7.74
N ASN A 199 -2.39 -5.27 -7.06
CA ASN A 199 -3.76 -5.20 -7.58
C ASN A 199 -4.23 -3.76 -7.84
N ASP A 200 -3.90 -2.83 -6.94
CA ASP A 200 -4.17 -1.40 -7.10
C ASP A 200 -3.32 -0.81 -8.24
N SER A 201 -2.03 -1.13 -8.28
CA SER A 201 -1.10 -0.67 -9.32
C SER A 201 -1.53 -1.12 -10.72
N ALA A 202 -1.98 -2.37 -10.87
CA ALA A 202 -2.55 -2.87 -12.13
C ALA A 202 -3.81 -2.09 -12.55
N THR A 203 -4.64 -1.68 -11.59
CA THR A 203 -5.85 -0.87 -11.84
C THR A 203 -5.47 0.54 -12.29
N LEU A 204 -4.53 1.17 -11.60
CA LEU A 204 -4.00 2.48 -11.96
C LEU A 204 -3.36 2.45 -13.35
N PHE A 205 -2.58 1.42 -13.66
CA PHE A 205 -1.99 1.24 -14.99
C PHE A 205 -3.08 1.19 -16.07
N ARG A 206 -4.09 0.33 -15.90
CA ARG A 206 -5.22 0.22 -16.85
C ARG A 206 -5.96 1.54 -17.04
N ARG A 207 -6.19 2.29 -15.96
CA ARG A 207 -6.83 3.62 -16.04
C ARG A 207 -5.97 4.62 -16.80
N LYS A 208 -4.66 4.64 -16.54
CA LYS A 208 -3.70 5.49 -17.26
C LYS A 208 -3.63 5.11 -18.74
N TYR A 209 -3.57 3.82 -19.04
CA TYR A 209 -3.60 3.29 -20.41
C TYR A 209 -4.86 3.71 -21.16
N TYR A 210 -6.03 3.57 -20.55
CA TYR A 210 -7.30 4.00 -21.15
C TYR A 210 -7.35 5.51 -21.39
N ASN A 211 -6.97 6.31 -20.40
CA ASN A 211 -6.94 7.77 -20.52
C ASN A 211 -5.96 8.26 -21.61
N ASN A 212 -4.93 7.48 -21.91
CA ASN A 212 -3.94 7.77 -22.94
C ASN A 212 -4.36 7.28 -24.34
N GLY A 213 -5.61 6.88 -24.55
CA GLY A 213 -6.09 6.40 -25.84
C GLY A 213 -5.59 5.00 -26.18
N SER A 214 -5.30 4.17 -25.18
CA SER A 214 -4.75 2.82 -25.36
C SER A 214 -3.36 2.79 -26.01
N HIS A 215 -2.49 3.72 -25.61
CA HIS A 215 -1.10 3.79 -26.06
C HIS A 215 -0.12 3.83 -24.87
N THR A 216 0.87 2.92 -24.85
CA THR A 216 1.95 2.87 -23.83
C THR A 216 3.13 3.82 -24.10
N GLY A 217 3.00 4.69 -25.11
CA GLY A 217 4.09 5.52 -25.63
C GLY A 217 4.93 4.78 -26.69
N PHE A 218 5.87 5.49 -27.30
CA PHE A 218 6.76 4.90 -28.33
C PHE A 218 8.16 5.52 -28.26
N ILE A 219 9.12 4.83 -28.86
CA ILE A 219 10.47 5.33 -29.08
C ILE A 219 10.53 5.84 -30.54
N LEU A 220 10.70 7.15 -30.72
CA LEU A 220 11.00 7.72 -32.03
C LEU A 220 12.52 7.63 -32.25
N TYR A 221 12.93 6.73 -33.14
CA TYR A 221 14.30 6.55 -33.57
C TYR A 221 14.53 7.33 -34.87
N VAL A 222 15.36 8.36 -34.82
CA VAL A 222 15.74 9.16 -36.00
C VAL A 222 17.20 8.88 -36.32
N ASN A 223 17.40 8.42 -37.54
CA ASN A 223 18.68 7.95 -38.06
C ASN A 223 19.17 8.78 -39.26
N ASP A 224 18.22 9.39 -39.97
CA ASP A 224 18.53 10.27 -41.09
C ASP A 224 19.48 11.39 -40.62
N PRO A 225 20.66 11.58 -41.26
CA PRO A 225 21.51 12.73 -41.01
C PRO A 225 20.76 14.00 -41.44
N ALA A 226 19.98 14.56 -40.52
CA ALA A 226 19.18 15.74 -40.81
C ALA A 226 20.11 16.88 -41.24
N SER A 227 19.88 17.42 -42.44
CA SER A 227 20.66 18.52 -43.00
C SER A 227 20.55 19.82 -42.16
N ASN A 228 19.55 19.93 -41.27
CA ASN A 228 19.26 21.11 -40.47
C ASN A 228 19.03 20.77 -38.98
N PRO A 229 19.90 21.25 -38.05
CA PRO A 229 19.75 21.06 -36.61
C PRO A 229 18.44 21.62 -36.01
N ASN A 230 17.82 22.60 -36.67
CA ASN A 230 16.58 23.20 -36.21
C ASN A 230 15.40 22.22 -36.30
N ASP A 231 15.41 21.32 -37.29
CA ASP A 231 14.30 20.38 -37.50
C ASP A 231 14.28 19.27 -36.43
N ILE A 232 15.45 18.79 -36.01
CA ILE A 232 15.58 17.86 -34.87
C ILE A 232 15.10 18.52 -33.58
N THR A 233 15.43 19.80 -33.40
CA THR A 233 15.02 20.57 -32.22
C THR A 233 13.52 20.80 -32.22
N ALA A 234 12.92 21.12 -33.37
CA ALA A 234 11.48 21.25 -33.53
C ALA A 234 10.76 19.92 -33.29
N LEU A 235 11.26 18.79 -33.81
CA LEU A 235 10.72 17.45 -33.56
C LEU A 235 10.81 17.06 -32.09
N ARG A 236 11.93 17.35 -31.43
CA ARG A 236 12.11 17.13 -29.98
C ARG A 236 11.12 17.96 -29.17
N THR A 237 10.93 19.23 -29.53
CA THR A 237 9.98 20.12 -28.87
C THR A 237 8.55 19.65 -29.09
N ALA A 238 8.19 19.31 -30.33
CA ALA A 238 6.89 18.76 -30.69
C ALA A 238 6.59 17.45 -29.94
N LEU A 239 7.56 16.55 -29.75
CA LEU A 239 7.38 15.34 -28.93
C LEU A 239 7.26 15.63 -27.43
N LYS A 240 7.97 16.64 -26.93
CA LYS A 240 7.90 17.09 -25.54
C LYS A 240 6.56 17.78 -25.22
N GLU A 241 5.99 18.47 -26.21
CA GLU A 241 4.71 19.19 -26.17
C GLU A 241 3.52 18.31 -26.53
N SER A 242 3.72 17.29 -27.38
CA SER A 242 2.79 16.17 -27.66
C SER A 242 2.73 15.22 -26.46
N LYS A 243 2.49 15.79 -25.29
CA LYS A 243 1.93 15.08 -24.17
C LYS A 243 0.47 14.84 -24.54
N GLY A 244 0.16 13.63 -25.01
CA GLY A 244 -1.19 13.11 -24.83
C GLY A 244 -1.62 13.26 -23.35
N PRO A 245 -2.91 13.18 -23.05
CA PRO A 245 -3.42 13.40 -21.69
C PRO A 245 -3.01 12.27 -20.72
N GLY A 246 -1.74 12.24 -20.29
CA GLY A 246 -1.30 11.52 -19.10
C GLY A 246 -0.08 10.60 -19.22
N ASN A 247 0.62 10.47 -18.09
CA ASN A 247 1.41 9.36 -17.54
C ASN A 247 2.45 8.52 -18.33
N PHE A 248 2.34 8.28 -19.64
CA PHE A 248 3.36 7.55 -20.40
C PHE A 248 4.21 8.55 -21.21
N ARG A 249 5.54 8.38 -21.19
CA ARG A 249 6.48 9.29 -21.84
C ARG A 249 7.00 8.66 -23.13
N ASN A 250 6.95 9.41 -24.22
CA ASN A 250 7.62 9.03 -25.46
C ASN A 250 9.13 9.26 -25.31
N LEU A 251 9.95 8.37 -25.89
CA LEU A 251 11.40 8.50 -25.90
C LEU A 251 11.84 8.95 -27.30
N PHE A 252 12.78 9.89 -27.36
CA PHE A 252 13.40 10.33 -28.60
C PHE A 252 14.85 9.90 -28.62
N TYR A 253 15.24 9.12 -29.62
CA TYR A 253 16.63 8.68 -29.81
C TYR A 253 17.13 9.12 -31.19
N TYR A 254 18.19 9.90 -31.21
CA TYR A 254 18.82 10.38 -32.42
C TYR A 254 20.20 9.75 -32.59
N SER A 255 20.40 9.02 -33.69
CA SER A 255 21.64 8.31 -34.01
C SER A 255 21.96 8.47 -35.49
N PRO A 256 22.65 9.56 -35.90
CA PRO A 256 22.98 9.81 -37.29
C PRO A 256 23.86 8.68 -37.86
N ASN A 257 23.59 8.24 -39.10
CA ASN A 257 24.32 7.19 -39.83
C ASN A 257 24.20 5.74 -39.27
N GLY A 258 23.20 5.44 -38.46
CA GLY A 258 22.74 4.07 -38.17
C GLY A 258 22.17 3.33 -39.40
N LYS A 259 21.80 2.05 -39.26
CA LYS A 259 21.29 1.22 -40.37
C LYS A 259 19.76 1.03 -40.34
N LYS A 260 19.18 1.00 -41.56
CA LYS A 260 17.77 0.85 -41.97
C LYS A 260 16.83 2.00 -41.53
N ASP A 261 15.89 2.37 -42.41
CA ASP A 261 14.81 3.38 -42.34
C ASP A 261 15.12 4.69 -41.56
N GLY A 262 15.09 5.83 -42.25
CA GLY A 262 15.55 7.15 -41.71
C GLY A 262 14.82 7.65 -40.47
N ILE A 263 13.53 7.33 -40.31
CA ILE A 263 12.72 7.59 -39.11
C ILE A 263 11.91 6.33 -38.81
N GLN A 264 11.99 5.84 -37.57
CA GLN A 264 11.25 4.68 -37.11
C GLN A 264 10.50 4.99 -35.82
N VAL A 265 9.23 4.58 -35.78
CA VAL A 265 8.47 4.51 -34.53
C VAL A 265 8.58 3.08 -34.02
N ILE A 266 9.36 2.90 -32.96
CA ILE A 266 9.48 1.62 -32.27
C ILE A 266 8.42 1.63 -31.15
N PRO A 267 7.34 0.84 -31.26
CA PRO A 267 6.37 0.76 -30.18
C PRO A 267 7.06 0.16 -28.94
N THR A 268 6.88 0.77 -27.77
CA THR A 268 7.25 0.10 -26.52
C THR A 268 6.26 -1.06 -26.36
N SER A 269 6.75 -2.30 -26.41
CA SER A 269 5.92 -3.50 -26.58
C SER A 269 4.67 -3.50 -25.69
N GLU A 270 3.52 -3.33 -26.34
CA GLU A 270 2.18 -3.26 -25.75
C GLU A 270 1.56 -4.67 -25.59
N ILE A 271 2.15 -5.68 -26.22
CA ILE A 271 1.51 -6.98 -26.53
C ILE A 271 1.70 -8.03 -25.44
N ALA A 272 2.77 -7.99 -24.64
CA ALA A 272 3.03 -9.02 -23.62
C ALA A 272 2.34 -8.75 -22.26
N ALA A 273 2.19 -7.48 -21.87
CA ALA A 273 1.63 -7.13 -20.56
C ALA A 273 0.09 -7.20 -20.52
N LYS A 274 -0.58 -7.08 -21.67
CA LYS A 274 -2.05 -7.05 -21.75
C LYS A 274 -2.69 -8.35 -21.28
N ASP A 275 -2.07 -9.48 -21.60
CA ASP A 275 -2.59 -10.82 -21.25
C ASP A 275 -2.40 -11.15 -19.76
N ASP A 276 -1.40 -10.57 -19.10
CA ASP A 276 -1.08 -10.92 -17.72
C ASP A 276 -1.87 -10.09 -16.68
N PHE A 277 -2.46 -8.93 -17.04
CA PHE A 277 -3.22 -8.13 -16.07
C PHE A 277 -4.43 -8.86 -15.50
N VAL A 278 -5.09 -9.71 -16.29
CA VAL A 278 -6.21 -10.52 -15.81
C VAL A 278 -5.72 -11.55 -14.79
N SER A 279 -4.60 -12.19 -15.08
CA SER A 279 -3.93 -13.14 -14.19
C SER A 279 -3.50 -12.45 -12.88
N ILE A 280 -2.74 -11.36 -12.97
CA ILE A 280 -2.30 -10.56 -11.82
C ILE A 280 -3.50 -10.16 -10.95
N LYS A 281 -4.57 -9.62 -11.55
CA LYS A 281 -5.78 -9.20 -10.81
C LYS A 281 -6.52 -10.38 -10.18
N GLY A 282 -6.51 -11.55 -10.84
CA GLY A 282 -7.10 -12.79 -10.33
C GLY A 282 -6.32 -13.34 -9.14
N THR A 283 -5.03 -13.61 -9.32
CA THR A 283 -4.16 -14.14 -8.24
C THR A 283 -4.12 -13.21 -7.05
N SER A 284 -3.88 -11.91 -7.26
CA SER A 284 -3.83 -10.96 -6.14
C SER A 284 -5.18 -10.79 -5.43
N ARG A 285 -6.30 -10.98 -6.14
CA ARG A 285 -7.63 -11.06 -5.49
C ARG A 285 -7.69 -12.29 -4.60
N ASP A 286 -7.31 -13.44 -5.13
CA ASP A 286 -7.42 -14.71 -4.41
C ASP A 286 -6.51 -14.73 -3.17
N ASP A 287 -5.31 -14.13 -3.23
CA ASP A 287 -4.43 -13.93 -2.08
C ASP A 287 -5.10 -13.09 -0.98
N MET A 288 -5.72 -11.96 -1.33
CA MET A 288 -6.42 -11.10 -0.38
C MET A 288 -7.65 -11.80 0.23
N LEU A 289 -8.36 -12.61 -0.55
CA LEU A 289 -9.51 -13.37 -0.05
C LEU A 289 -9.07 -14.50 0.85
N ALA A 290 -7.96 -15.16 0.52
CA ALA A 290 -7.35 -16.18 1.36
C ALA A 290 -6.85 -15.59 2.68
N SER A 291 -6.18 -14.44 2.67
CA SER A 291 -5.70 -13.79 3.89
C SER A 291 -6.85 -13.31 4.78
N MET A 292 -7.93 -12.81 4.18
CA MET A 292 -9.14 -12.42 4.91
C MET A 292 -10.02 -13.61 5.30
N ARG A 293 -9.79 -14.80 4.74
CA ARG A 293 -10.59 -16.01 4.93
C ARG A 293 -12.09 -15.79 4.68
N VAL A 294 -12.43 -15.01 3.65
CA VAL A 294 -13.84 -14.77 3.25
C VAL A 294 -14.13 -15.43 1.91
N TYR A 295 -15.19 -16.24 1.86
CA TYR A 295 -15.58 -16.92 0.63
C TYR A 295 -16.03 -15.93 -0.46
N PRO A 296 -15.59 -16.08 -1.71
CA PRO A 296 -15.90 -15.16 -2.81
C PRO A 296 -17.40 -14.92 -3.02
N GLN A 297 -18.21 -15.97 -2.86
CA GLN A 297 -19.67 -15.91 -3.01
C GLN A 297 -20.37 -15.04 -1.96
N LEU A 298 -19.81 -14.90 -0.75
CA LEU A 298 -20.33 -14.00 0.28
C LEU A 298 -20.07 -12.52 -0.04
N LEU A 299 -19.09 -12.25 -0.92
CA LEU A 299 -18.73 -10.91 -1.38
C LEU A 299 -19.40 -10.53 -2.70
N GLY A 300 -20.29 -11.38 -3.24
CA GLY A 300 -20.96 -11.16 -4.51
C GLY A 300 -20.03 -11.29 -5.73
N ILE A 301 -18.91 -12.02 -5.59
CA ILE A 301 -18.02 -12.29 -6.72
C ILE A 301 -18.70 -13.30 -7.65
N ILE A 302 -18.76 -12.98 -8.94
CA ILE A 302 -19.32 -13.85 -9.96
C ILE A 302 -18.25 -14.88 -10.38
N PRO A 303 -18.55 -16.19 -10.35
CA PRO A 303 -17.62 -17.23 -10.78
C PRO A 303 -17.33 -17.12 -12.27
N SER A 304 -16.08 -17.36 -12.67
CA SER A 304 -15.65 -17.37 -14.08
C SER A 304 -15.77 -18.76 -14.73
N ASN A 305 -16.03 -19.79 -13.95
CA ASN A 305 -16.15 -21.19 -14.38
C ASN A 305 -17.60 -21.70 -14.27
N ALA A 306 -17.96 -22.65 -15.14
CA ALA A 306 -19.31 -23.20 -15.21
C ALA A 306 -19.78 -23.94 -13.94
N GLY A 307 -18.85 -24.36 -13.07
CA GLY A 307 -19.16 -25.05 -11.81
C GLY A 307 -19.62 -24.16 -10.65
N GLY A 308 -19.45 -22.83 -10.75
CA GLY A 308 -19.83 -21.89 -9.69
C GLY A 308 -19.04 -22.06 -8.38
N PHE A 309 -19.49 -21.36 -7.32
CA PHE A 309 -18.90 -21.44 -5.96
C PHE A 309 -19.66 -22.37 -5.00
N GLY A 310 -20.77 -22.95 -5.45
CA GLY A 310 -21.68 -23.73 -4.61
C GLY A 310 -22.80 -22.90 -3.99
N ASP A 311 -23.38 -23.41 -2.90
CA ASP A 311 -24.50 -22.81 -2.20
C ASP A 311 -24.06 -21.75 -1.17
N ILE A 312 -24.71 -20.58 -1.21
CA ILE A 312 -24.43 -19.44 -0.33
C ILE A 312 -24.78 -19.75 1.12
N LYS A 313 -25.81 -20.57 1.39
CA LYS A 313 -26.20 -20.89 2.77
C LYS A 313 -25.13 -21.72 3.47
N SER A 314 -24.66 -22.77 2.79
CA SER A 314 -23.57 -23.62 3.25
C SER A 314 -22.28 -22.82 3.50
N ALA A 315 -21.97 -21.88 2.60
CA ALA A 315 -20.83 -20.97 2.77
C ALA A 315 -20.99 -20.03 3.97
N SER A 316 -22.20 -19.53 4.21
CA SER A 316 -22.51 -18.65 5.34
C SER A 316 -22.39 -19.41 6.67
N GLU A 317 -22.84 -20.66 6.71
CA GLU A 317 -22.69 -21.54 7.87
C GLU A 317 -21.22 -21.84 8.18
N ALA A 318 -20.47 -22.27 7.16
CA ALA A 318 -19.04 -22.54 7.29
C ALA A 318 -18.27 -21.29 7.71
N TYR A 319 -18.62 -20.11 7.17
CA TYR A 319 -18.03 -18.84 7.59
C TYR A 319 -18.36 -18.49 9.05
N ASN A 320 -19.63 -18.63 9.46
CA ASN A 320 -20.02 -18.39 10.85
C ASN A 320 -19.27 -19.31 11.81
N PHE A 321 -19.07 -20.58 11.46
CA PHE A 321 -18.36 -21.53 12.32
C PHE A 321 -16.83 -21.25 12.37
N ASN A 322 -16.18 -21.11 11.21
CA ASN A 322 -14.72 -20.99 11.13
C ASN A 322 -14.18 -19.59 11.44
N GLU A 323 -14.91 -18.53 11.08
CA GLU A 323 -14.41 -17.15 11.15
C GLU A 323 -15.28 -16.25 12.03
N GLY A 324 -16.60 -16.31 11.84
CA GLY A 324 -17.55 -15.46 12.57
C GLY A 324 -17.54 -15.75 14.07
N GLY A 325 -17.54 -17.03 14.46
CA GLY A 325 -17.48 -17.50 15.84
C GLY A 325 -16.22 -17.03 16.56
N PRO A 326 -15.01 -17.35 16.07
CA PRO A 326 -13.76 -16.89 16.66
C PRO A 326 -13.64 -15.36 16.73
N LEU A 327 -14.11 -14.63 15.72
CA LEU A 327 -14.11 -13.17 15.73
C LEU A 327 -15.04 -12.60 16.81
N LYS A 328 -16.23 -13.18 17.00
CA LYS A 328 -17.12 -12.83 18.11
C LYS A 328 -16.45 -13.11 19.46
N ALA A 329 -15.85 -14.29 19.63
CA ALA A 329 -15.17 -14.69 20.86
C ALA A 329 -14.04 -13.72 21.24
N LYS A 330 -13.27 -13.26 20.25
CA LYS A 330 -12.23 -12.23 20.46
C LYS A 330 -12.79 -10.92 20.98
N MET A 331 -13.90 -10.45 20.43
CA MET A 331 -14.55 -9.23 20.91
C MET A 331 -15.14 -9.40 22.32
N LEU A 332 -15.58 -10.61 22.69
CA LEU A 332 -16.11 -10.88 24.04
C LEU A 332 -15.08 -10.73 25.15
N GLN A 333 -13.77 -10.79 24.86
CA GLN A 333 -12.71 -10.49 25.83
C GLN A 333 -12.86 -9.09 26.45
N LEU A 334 -13.48 -8.15 25.73
CA LEU A 334 -13.79 -6.83 26.26
C LEU A 334 -14.66 -6.92 27.53
N ASN A 335 -15.59 -7.87 27.62
CA ASN A 335 -16.47 -7.98 28.78
C ASN A 335 -15.69 -8.27 30.06
N GLU A 336 -14.62 -9.07 29.97
CA GLU A 336 -13.73 -9.37 31.09
C GLU A 336 -12.94 -8.13 31.52
N LEU A 337 -12.40 -7.36 30.57
CA LEU A 337 -11.68 -6.11 30.84
C LEU A 337 -12.59 -5.04 31.47
N VAL A 338 -13.84 -4.98 31.00
CA VAL A 338 -14.83 -3.99 31.43
C VAL A 338 -15.49 -4.37 32.77
N GLY A 339 -15.51 -5.66 33.10
CA GLY A 339 -16.20 -6.23 34.25
C GLY A 339 -17.73 -6.26 34.11
N ASP A 340 -18.25 -6.24 32.88
CA ASP A 340 -19.69 -6.16 32.55
C ASP A 340 -19.97 -6.79 31.18
N GLU A 341 -21.17 -7.36 30.97
CA GLU A 341 -21.58 -7.99 29.69
C GLU A 341 -21.99 -6.91 28.68
N VAL A 342 -21.02 -6.14 28.18
CA VAL A 342 -21.28 -5.00 27.28
C VAL A 342 -21.39 -5.40 25.82
N ILE A 343 -20.72 -6.47 25.40
CA ILE A 343 -20.88 -7.09 24.09
C ILE A 343 -21.68 -8.37 24.24
N LYS A 344 -22.80 -8.43 23.52
CA LYS A 344 -23.64 -9.61 23.38
C LYS A 344 -24.02 -9.82 21.93
N PHE A 345 -24.02 -11.07 21.49
CA PHE A 345 -24.39 -11.45 20.14
C PHE A 345 -25.65 -12.32 20.14
N LYS A 346 -26.48 -12.14 19.13
CA LYS A 346 -27.58 -13.05 18.79
C LYS A 346 -27.01 -14.36 18.25
N GLU A 347 -27.78 -15.42 18.37
CA GLU A 347 -27.51 -16.65 17.64
C GLU A 347 -27.56 -16.39 16.13
N PHE A 348 -26.70 -17.10 15.40
CA PHE A 348 -26.67 -16.99 13.95
C PHE A 348 -27.78 -17.86 13.36
N GLU A 349 -28.69 -17.22 12.62
CA GLU A 349 -29.77 -17.90 11.91
C GLU A 349 -29.47 -17.94 10.41
N LEU A 350 -29.64 -19.12 9.80
CA LEU A 350 -29.53 -19.28 8.36
C LEU A 350 -30.75 -18.69 7.65
N ILE A 351 -30.51 -18.15 6.44
CA ILE A 351 -31.58 -17.64 5.59
C ILE A 351 -32.49 -18.82 5.21
N THR A 352 -33.65 -18.90 5.87
CA THR A 352 -34.71 -19.82 5.52
C THR A 352 -35.48 -19.26 4.34
N THR A 353 -35.57 -20.04 3.27
CA THR A 353 -36.47 -19.74 2.15
C THR A 353 -37.88 -20.02 2.67
N LYS A 354 -38.72 -18.98 2.73
CA LYS A 354 -40.16 -19.17 2.96
C LYS A 354 -40.84 -19.79 1.75
#